data_AF-A0A258R603-F1
#
_entry.id   AF-A0A258R603-F1
#
_cell.length_a   1.000
_cell.length_b   1.000
_cell.length_c   1.000
_cell.angle_alpha   90.00
_cell.angle_beta   90.00
_cell.angle_gamma   90.00
#
_symmetry.space_group_name_H-M   'P 1'
#
loop_
_entity.id
_entity.type
_entity.pdbx_description
1 polymer ?
#
loop_
_entity_poly.entity_id
_entity_poly.type
_entity_poly.pdbx_seq_one_letter_code
_entity_poly.pdbx_strand_id
1 'polypeptide(L)'
;MPPRTGFTRLALAALCLVAAAGAAQAQSIVMAGNYQNFDVLNNTGAPTYGFEMEVRGVSSKDLTRIFPSNFEPTVIRYGVGTATDFPGGVIVRWAATYQPASGTWSTSTPVPLSLASVPGESCWTWGMPTTYATAGCEHFGISTSGANPTSITYRWLVRDPANPGTLVGNSTYVNIPAPVWTVVPPANPALPPVVVAEVQAPPAPPALYGEAQWVKVYKTEQQAKVDLIQLMGDNHAVVPEAAAQVEVGWSLLQRDPPAAAHASATP
;
A
#
# COMPACT_ATOMS: atom_id res chain seq x y z
N MET A 1 -2.88 -65.51 52.17
CA MET A 1 -3.20 -64.47 53.18
C MET A 1 -2.86 -63.12 52.54
N PRO A 2 -3.83 -62.21 52.29
CA PRO A 2 -3.56 -60.80 51.93
C PRO A 2 -3.04 -60.05 53.19
N PRO A 3 -2.50 -58.79 53.16
CA PRO A 3 -2.96 -57.60 52.41
C PRO A 3 -1.84 -56.68 51.81
N ARG A 4 -2.10 -55.95 50.70
CA ARG A 4 -2.43 -54.50 50.50
C ARG A 4 -1.40 -53.45 50.97
N THR A 5 -1.00 -52.59 50.03
CA THR A 5 -1.05 -51.09 49.95
C THR A 5 0.05 -50.62 48.95
N GLY A 6 -0.03 -49.59 48.12
CA GLY A 6 -1.02 -48.57 47.77
C GLY A 6 -0.31 -47.45 46.99
N PHE A 7 -0.95 -46.90 45.93
CA PHE A 7 -0.75 -45.59 45.27
C PHE A 7 0.65 -45.29 44.64
N THR A 8 0.81 -44.65 43.47
CA THR A 8 0.10 -43.51 42.87
C THR A 8 0.42 -43.47 41.37
N ARG A 9 -0.54 -43.11 40.53
CA ARG A 9 -0.37 -42.89 39.08
C ARG A 9 0.23 -41.50 38.83
N LEU A 10 1.29 -41.39 38.02
CA LEU A 10 1.61 -40.17 37.29
C LEU A 10 1.73 -40.52 35.81
N ALA A 11 0.77 -40.03 35.01
CA ALA A 11 0.84 -40.07 33.56
C ALA A 11 1.55 -38.79 33.09
N LEU A 12 2.63 -38.91 32.31
CA LEU A 12 3.26 -37.80 31.64
C LEU A 12 3.00 -37.94 30.13
N ALA A 13 2.13 -37.08 29.61
CA ALA A 13 1.87 -36.96 28.18
C ALA A 13 3.02 -36.20 27.51
N ALA A 14 3.67 -36.83 26.53
CA ALA A 14 4.64 -36.18 25.65
C ALA A 14 3.89 -35.42 24.55
N LEU A 15 4.04 -34.10 24.50
CA LEU A 15 3.49 -33.26 23.43
C LEU A 15 4.60 -32.91 22.44
N CYS A 16 4.51 -33.47 21.24
CA CYS A 16 5.33 -33.12 20.09
C CYS A 16 5.06 -31.67 19.65
N LEU A 17 6.08 -30.81 19.65
CA LEU A 17 6.04 -29.54 18.94
C LEU A 17 6.77 -29.69 17.61
N VAL A 18 6.00 -29.87 16.53
CA VAL A 18 6.46 -29.65 15.16
C VAL A 18 6.48 -28.13 14.95
N ALA A 19 7.66 -27.54 14.85
CA ALA A 19 7.83 -26.16 14.45
C ALA A 19 7.50 -26.03 12.95
N ALA A 20 6.26 -25.66 12.63
CA ALA A 20 5.92 -25.15 11.31
C ALA A 20 6.49 -23.73 11.23
N ALA A 21 7.61 -23.57 10.52
CA ALA A 21 8.07 -22.28 10.05
C ALA A 21 7.03 -21.74 9.06
N GLY A 22 6.09 -20.93 9.55
CA GLY A 22 5.17 -20.19 8.70
C GLY A 22 5.95 -19.20 7.86
N ALA A 23 5.86 -19.32 6.55
CA ALA A 23 6.38 -18.31 5.63
C ALA A 23 5.65 -16.99 5.90
N ALA A 24 6.38 -15.98 6.37
CA ALA A 24 5.89 -14.61 6.44
C ALA A 24 5.62 -14.12 5.00
N GLN A 25 4.37 -13.86 4.65
CA GLN A 25 4.01 -13.17 3.40
C GLN A 25 4.10 -11.66 3.66
N ALA A 26 5.05 -10.98 3.03
CA ALA A 26 5.16 -9.52 3.05
C ALA A 26 3.91 -8.89 2.43
N GLN A 27 3.49 -7.70 2.92
CA GLN A 27 2.45 -6.90 2.27
C GLN A 27 2.86 -6.68 0.81
N SER A 28 2.00 -7.06 -0.15
CA SER A 28 2.28 -6.84 -1.56
C SER A 28 2.42 -5.34 -1.81
N ILE A 29 3.60 -4.93 -2.30
CA ILE A 29 3.78 -3.57 -2.80
C ILE A 29 3.05 -3.56 -4.14
N VAL A 30 1.83 -3.03 -4.14
CA VAL A 30 0.96 -2.98 -5.32
C VAL A 30 1.05 -1.63 -6.03
N MET A 31 1.88 -0.72 -5.54
CA MET A 31 2.08 0.64 -6.06
C MET A 31 3.51 1.12 -5.88
N ALA A 32 4.04 1.91 -6.82
CA ALA A 32 5.31 2.63 -6.68
C ALA A 32 5.20 4.05 -7.26
N GLY A 33 5.60 5.05 -6.48
CA GLY A 33 5.54 6.47 -6.87
C GLY A 33 4.73 7.32 -5.89
N ASN A 34 4.23 8.46 -6.36
CA ASN A 34 3.34 9.35 -5.60
C ASN A 34 2.12 9.71 -6.46
N TYR A 35 1.12 10.40 -5.90
CA TYR A 35 -0.13 10.69 -6.61
C TYR A 35 0.04 11.42 -7.95
N GLN A 36 1.18 12.09 -8.18
CA GLN A 36 1.47 12.78 -9.41
C GLN A 36 2.03 11.89 -10.52
N ASN A 37 2.63 10.77 -10.14
CA ASN A 37 3.38 9.90 -11.02
C ASN A 37 3.59 8.55 -10.32
N PHE A 38 2.82 7.53 -10.72
CA PHE A 38 2.89 6.23 -10.08
C PHE A 38 2.54 5.07 -11.01
N ASP A 39 3.15 3.93 -10.73
CA ASP A 39 2.75 2.63 -11.26
C ASP A 39 1.89 1.88 -10.24
N VAL A 40 0.87 1.18 -10.74
CA VAL A 40 -0.04 0.34 -9.94
C VAL A 40 -0.14 -1.07 -10.51
N LEU A 41 -0.06 -2.09 -9.66
CA LEU A 41 -0.40 -3.47 -9.98
C LEU A 41 -1.89 -3.73 -9.74
N ASN A 42 -2.52 -4.48 -10.63
CA ASN A 42 -3.86 -5.01 -10.45
C ASN A 42 -3.84 -6.15 -9.42
N ASN A 43 -4.05 -5.80 -8.16
CA ASN A 43 -4.08 -6.74 -7.03
C ASN A 43 -5.47 -7.31 -6.75
N THR A 44 -6.44 -7.13 -7.64
CA THR A 44 -7.85 -7.52 -7.39
C THR A 44 -8.13 -9.00 -7.62
N GLY A 45 -7.19 -9.74 -8.22
CA GLY A 45 -7.35 -11.16 -8.56
C GLY A 45 -8.19 -11.42 -9.82
N ALA A 46 -8.69 -10.39 -10.49
CA ALA A 46 -9.41 -10.48 -11.77
C ALA A 46 -9.06 -9.29 -12.69
N PRO A 47 -9.35 -9.36 -14.00
CA PRO A 47 -9.17 -8.21 -14.88
C PRO A 47 -9.97 -6.99 -14.41
N THR A 48 -9.32 -5.83 -14.43
CA THR A 48 -9.92 -4.53 -14.10
C THR A 48 -10.09 -3.69 -15.37
N TYR A 49 -11.02 -2.74 -15.33
CA TYR A 49 -11.50 -2.03 -16.51
C TYR A 49 -11.32 -0.51 -16.38
N GLY A 50 -10.45 -0.10 -15.47
CA GLY A 50 -10.11 1.30 -15.26
C GLY A 50 -9.58 1.54 -13.85
N PHE A 51 -9.33 2.80 -13.56
CA PHE A 51 -8.80 3.25 -12.29
C PHE A 51 -9.42 4.59 -11.92
N GLU A 52 -9.62 4.82 -10.63
CA GLU A 52 -10.26 6.03 -10.13
C GLU A 52 -9.49 6.58 -8.93
N MET A 53 -9.28 7.90 -8.96
CA MET A 53 -8.77 8.70 -7.86
C MET A 53 -9.88 9.63 -7.39
N GLU A 54 -10.24 9.55 -6.11
CA GLU A 54 -11.05 10.57 -5.47
C GLU A 54 -10.12 11.52 -4.71
N VAL A 55 -10.06 12.77 -5.17
CA VAL A 55 -9.10 13.77 -4.72
C VAL A 55 -9.86 14.87 -3.99
N ARG A 56 -9.65 14.99 -2.67
CA ARG A 56 -10.29 16.02 -1.85
C ARG A 56 -9.42 17.28 -1.76
N GLY A 57 -10.06 18.43 -1.52
CA GLY A 57 -9.37 19.71 -1.31
C GLY A 57 -8.92 20.42 -2.60
N VAL A 58 -9.19 19.82 -3.75
CA VAL A 58 -8.97 20.41 -5.08
C VAL A 58 -10.17 20.15 -5.99
N SER A 59 -10.31 20.95 -7.04
CA SER A 59 -11.31 20.79 -8.10
C SER A 59 -10.64 20.48 -9.44
N SER A 60 -11.45 20.16 -10.45
CA SER A 60 -11.02 19.95 -11.83
C SER A 60 -10.25 21.13 -12.41
N LYS A 61 -10.54 22.37 -11.96
CA LYS A 61 -9.84 23.59 -12.39
C LYS A 61 -8.40 23.69 -11.89
N ASP A 62 -8.11 23.02 -10.78
CA ASP A 62 -6.77 23.00 -10.19
C ASP A 62 -5.90 21.95 -10.88
N LEU A 63 -6.47 21.02 -11.65
CA LEU A 63 -5.75 19.99 -12.39
C LEU A 63 -5.05 20.57 -13.63
N THR A 64 -3.72 20.51 -13.64
CA THR A 64 -2.88 20.93 -14.78
C THR A 64 -2.44 19.77 -15.66
N ARG A 65 -2.51 18.54 -15.15
CA ARG A 65 -2.24 17.30 -15.90
C ARG A 65 -3.12 16.18 -15.39
N ILE A 66 -3.65 15.40 -16.33
CA ILE A 66 -4.19 14.06 -16.08
C ILE A 66 -3.45 13.16 -17.05
N PHE A 67 -2.60 12.25 -16.55
CA PHE A 67 -1.81 11.40 -17.44
C PHE A 67 -2.72 10.60 -18.40
N PRO A 68 -2.36 10.42 -19.68
CA PRO A 68 -1.16 10.90 -20.36
C PRO A 68 -1.40 12.19 -21.16
N SER A 69 -2.07 13.22 -20.63
CA SER A 69 -2.44 14.44 -21.41
C SER A 69 -1.26 15.20 -22.03
N ASN A 70 -0.03 14.89 -21.64
CA ASN A 70 1.21 15.42 -22.19
C ASN A 70 1.94 14.44 -23.16
N PHE A 71 1.31 13.33 -23.51
CA PHE A 71 1.75 12.33 -24.47
C PHE A 71 0.59 11.94 -25.41
N GLU A 72 0.84 11.00 -26.32
CA GLU A 72 -0.21 10.35 -27.11
C GLU A 72 -1.19 9.60 -26.19
N PRO A 73 -2.52 9.71 -26.38
CA PRO A 73 -3.51 9.05 -25.51
C PRO A 73 -3.33 7.52 -25.42
N THR A 74 -2.73 6.89 -26.43
CA THR A 74 -2.57 5.43 -26.54
C THR A 74 -1.41 4.87 -25.73
N VAL A 75 -0.66 5.70 -24.99
CA VAL A 75 0.47 5.19 -24.18
C VAL A 75 0.03 4.40 -22.94
N ILE A 76 -1.25 4.48 -22.57
CA ILE A 76 -1.89 3.57 -21.62
C ILE A 76 -3.21 3.03 -22.17
N ARG A 77 -3.76 2.00 -21.52
CA ARG A 77 -4.92 1.26 -22.04
C ARG A 77 -6.17 2.12 -22.13
N TYR A 78 -6.33 3.03 -21.17
CA TYR A 78 -7.59 3.73 -20.91
C TYR A 78 -7.66 5.13 -21.54
N GLY A 79 -6.60 5.60 -22.22
CA GLY A 79 -6.57 6.97 -22.74
C GLY A 79 -6.34 8.02 -21.66
N VAL A 80 -6.63 9.28 -22.00
CA VAL A 80 -6.63 10.40 -21.05
C VAL A 80 -7.83 10.29 -20.13
N GLY A 81 -7.57 10.33 -18.82
CA GLY A 81 -8.62 10.28 -17.81
C GLY A 81 -9.51 11.52 -17.85
N THR A 82 -10.72 11.39 -17.29
CA THR A 82 -11.67 12.48 -17.13
C THR A 82 -11.68 12.99 -15.69
N ALA A 83 -12.11 14.24 -15.49
CA ALA A 83 -12.30 14.85 -14.19
C ALA A 83 -13.77 15.24 -13.99
N THR A 84 -14.35 14.91 -12.85
CA THR A 84 -15.73 15.29 -12.50
C THR A 84 -15.77 15.81 -11.07
N ASP A 85 -16.16 17.08 -10.92
CA ASP A 85 -16.24 17.74 -9.62
C ASP A 85 -17.39 17.20 -8.78
N PHE A 86 -17.16 17.19 -7.47
CA PHE A 86 -18.18 16.98 -6.45
C PHE A 86 -17.95 17.93 -5.27
N PRO A 87 -18.91 18.11 -4.35
CA PRO A 87 -18.71 18.96 -3.19
C PRO A 87 -17.46 18.54 -2.37
N GLY A 88 -16.43 19.39 -2.40
CA GLY A 88 -15.18 19.20 -1.66
C GLY A 88 -14.08 18.40 -2.39
N GLY A 89 -14.25 18.05 -3.67
CA GLY A 89 -13.22 17.32 -4.41
C GLY A 89 -13.51 17.12 -5.90
N VAL A 90 -12.66 16.30 -6.52
CA VAL A 90 -12.77 15.86 -7.92
C VAL A 90 -12.52 14.37 -8.02
N ILE A 91 -13.34 13.69 -8.84
CA ILE A 91 -13.08 12.31 -9.27
C ILE A 91 -12.27 12.36 -10.55
N VAL A 92 -11.09 11.76 -10.55
CA VAL A 92 -10.28 11.54 -11.76
C VAL A 92 -10.38 10.08 -12.16
N ARG A 93 -10.82 9.82 -13.39
CA ARG A 93 -11.22 8.47 -13.82
C ARG A 93 -10.63 8.11 -15.18
N TRP A 94 -9.92 6.97 -15.20
CA TRP A 94 -9.49 6.28 -16.41
C TRP A 94 -10.37 5.05 -16.58
N ALA A 95 -11.05 4.88 -17.71
CA ALA A 95 -12.01 3.78 -17.87
C ALA A 95 -12.01 3.21 -19.28
N ALA A 96 -12.16 1.89 -19.37
CA ALA A 96 -12.50 1.22 -20.61
C ALA A 96 -13.92 1.60 -21.04
N THR A 97 -14.17 1.54 -22.35
CA THR A 97 -15.48 1.80 -22.93
C THR A 97 -16.24 0.49 -23.09
N TYR A 98 -17.48 0.46 -22.62
CA TYR A 98 -18.37 -0.68 -22.86
C TYR A 98 -18.84 -0.68 -24.32
N GLN A 99 -18.85 -1.86 -24.95
CA GLN A 99 -19.30 -2.08 -26.32
C GLN A 99 -20.61 -2.89 -26.27
N PRO A 100 -21.79 -2.24 -26.34
CA PRO A 100 -23.07 -2.94 -26.18
C PRO A 100 -23.33 -4.00 -27.25
N ALA A 101 -22.81 -3.80 -28.47
CA ALA A 101 -23.00 -4.72 -29.58
C ALA A 101 -22.36 -6.10 -29.35
N SER A 102 -21.21 -6.14 -28.66
CA SER A 102 -20.47 -7.37 -28.35
C SER A 102 -20.60 -7.81 -26.89
N GLY A 103 -21.15 -6.97 -26.01
CA GLY A 103 -21.19 -7.21 -24.57
C GLY A 103 -19.80 -7.21 -23.93
N THR A 104 -18.81 -6.57 -24.56
CA THR A 104 -17.42 -6.55 -24.11
C THR A 104 -16.96 -5.15 -23.73
N TRP A 105 -15.78 -5.07 -23.10
CA TRP A 105 -15.09 -3.81 -22.83
C TRP A 105 -13.96 -3.62 -23.83
N SER A 106 -13.62 -2.37 -24.15
CA SER A 106 -12.56 -2.04 -25.11
C SER A 106 -11.18 -2.57 -24.71
N THR A 107 -10.92 -2.70 -23.41
CA THR A 107 -9.65 -3.16 -22.85
C THR A 107 -9.81 -3.56 -21.38
N SER A 108 -8.77 -4.16 -20.80
CA SER A 108 -8.67 -4.46 -19.38
C SER A 108 -7.20 -4.55 -18.93
N THR A 109 -6.90 -4.15 -17.69
CA THR A 109 -5.63 -4.49 -17.04
C THR A 109 -5.73 -5.93 -16.51
N PRO A 110 -4.87 -6.86 -16.97
CA PRO A 110 -4.89 -8.25 -16.53
C PRO A 110 -4.41 -8.40 -15.09
N VAL A 111 -4.47 -9.61 -14.55
CA VAL A 111 -3.83 -9.94 -13.26
C VAL A 111 -2.32 -10.08 -13.49
N PRO A 112 -1.46 -9.43 -12.70
CA PRO A 112 -0.01 -9.53 -12.88
C PRO A 112 0.49 -10.93 -12.49
N LEU A 113 1.59 -11.36 -13.11
CA LEU A 113 2.22 -12.65 -12.80
C LEU A 113 2.80 -12.70 -11.37
N SER A 114 3.09 -11.53 -10.78
CA SER A 114 3.66 -11.39 -9.45
C SER A 114 3.22 -10.07 -8.83
N LEU A 115 3.10 -10.07 -7.50
CA LEU A 115 2.89 -8.88 -6.67
C LEU A 115 4.14 -8.56 -5.81
N ALA A 116 5.29 -9.15 -6.15
CA ALA A 116 6.51 -9.03 -5.37
C ALA A 116 7.25 -7.70 -5.59
N SER A 117 7.10 -7.10 -6.76
CA SER A 117 7.69 -5.80 -7.07
C SER A 117 6.84 -5.03 -8.07
N VAL A 118 6.80 -3.71 -7.90
CA VAL A 118 6.24 -2.80 -8.89
C VAL A 118 7.39 -2.28 -9.75
N PRO A 119 7.25 -2.28 -11.08
CA PRO A 119 8.29 -1.82 -12.00
C PRO A 119 8.79 -0.40 -11.72
N GLY A 120 7.89 0.50 -11.30
CA GLY A 120 8.20 1.90 -11.02
C GLY A 120 8.43 2.67 -12.33
N GLU A 121 7.58 3.67 -12.60
CA GLU A 121 7.65 4.53 -13.80
C GLU A 121 7.60 3.81 -15.14
N SER A 122 7.25 2.52 -15.17
CA SER A 122 7.42 1.65 -16.33
C SER A 122 6.12 1.02 -16.84
N CYS A 123 5.02 1.10 -16.08
CA CYS A 123 3.74 0.47 -16.43
C CYS A 123 2.94 1.21 -17.52
N TRP A 124 3.58 1.48 -18.66
CA TRP A 124 3.01 2.13 -19.84
C TRP A 124 3.80 1.71 -21.08
N THR A 125 3.35 2.07 -22.28
CA THR A 125 3.94 1.53 -23.52
C THR A 125 5.41 1.89 -23.72
N TRP A 126 5.90 3.02 -23.22
CA TRP A 126 7.31 3.38 -23.38
C TRP A 126 8.22 2.74 -22.33
N GLY A 127 7.70 2.54 -21.11
CA GLY A 127 8.41 1.81 -20.06
C GLY A 127 8.42 0.29 -20.28
N MET A 128 7.42 -0.24 -20.99
CA MET A 128 7.24 -1.66 -21.27
C MET A 128 6.83 -1.91 -22.74
N PRO A 129 7.70 -1.62 -23.72
CA PRO A 129 7.35 -1.61 -25.15
C PRO A 129 6.83 -2.95 -25.69
N THR A 130 7.19 -4.07 -25.08
CA THR A 130 6.79 -5.41 -25.53
C THR A 130 5.93 -6.17 -24.53
N THR A 131 5.99 -5.80 -23.25
CA THR A 131 5.37 -6.52 -22.15
C THR A 131 4.15 -5.81 -21.57
N TYR A 132 3.94 -4.53 -21.90
CA TYR A 132 2.87 -3.74 -21.29
C TYR A 132 1.50 -4.38 -21.46
N ALA A 133 1.17 -4.85 -22.67
CA ALA A 133 -0.15 -5.41 -23.00
C ALA A 133 -0.58 -6.55 -22.07
N THR A 134 0.36 -7.40 -21.66
CA THR A 134 0.12 -8.54 -20.74
C THR A 134 0.51 -8.24 -19.29
N ALA A 135 1.15 -7.11 -19.03
CA ALA A 135 1.46 -6.68 -17.68
C ALA A 135 0.17 -6.33 -16.92
N GLY A 136 0.01 -6.89 -15.73
CA GLY A 136 -1.11 -6.56 -14.85
C GLY A 136 -0.88 -5.27 -14.09
N CYS A 137 -0.44 -4.22 -14.79
CA CYS A 137 -0.13 -2.93 -14.20
C CYS A 137 -0.43 -1.76 -15.13
N GLU A 138 -0.54 -0.56 -14.56
CA GLU A 138 -0.81 0.71 -15.24
C GLU A 138 0.03 1.84 -14.64
N HIS A 139 0.21 2.90 -15.41
CA HIS A 139 0.85 4.13 -15.00
C HIS A 139 -0.18 5.27 -14.99
N PHE A 140 -0.27 5.98 -13.89
CA PHE A 140 -1.23 7.07 -13.70
C PHE A 140 -0.58 8.24 -12.96
N GLY A 141 -1.27 9.37 -12.99
CA GLY A 141 -0.84 10.53 -12.24
C GLY A 141 -1.63 11.78 -12.60
N ILE A 142 -1.70 12.70 -11.65
CA ILE A 142 -2.28 14.03 -11.85
C ILE A 142 -1.30 15.12 -11.44
N SER A 143 -1.50 16.35 -11.88
CA SER A 143 -0.81 17.49 -11.26
C SER A 143 -1.79 18.57 -10.95
N THR A 144 -1.57 19.23 -9.81
CA THR A 144 -2.38 20.36 -9.37
C THR A 144 -1.53 21.63 -9.38
N SER A 145 -2.17 22.79 -9.52
CA SER A 145 -1.57 24.09 -9.25
C SER A 145 -2.51 24.90 -8.38
N GLY A 146 -1.97 25.81 -7.56
CA GLY A 146 -2.77 26.69 -6.69
C GLY A 146 -3.38 26.03 -5.45
N ALA A 147 -3.57 24.71 -5.44
CA ALA A 147 -4.05 23.93 -4.30
C ALA A 147 -3.40 22.54 -4.24
N ASN A 148 -3.28 22.00 -3.03
CA ASN A 148 -2.81 20.64 -2.78
C ASN A 148 -3.96 19.75 -2.33
N PRO A 149 -4.00 18.48 -2.76
CA PRO A 149 -4.95 17.52 -2.24
C PRO A 149 -4.85 17.38 -0.72
N THR A 150 -5.99 17.35 -0.03
CA THR A 150 -6.07 17.13 1.41
C THR A 150 -6.20 15.65 1.76
N SER A 151 -6.72 14.83 0.85
CA SER A 151 -6.73 13.37 0.93
C SER A 151 -6.97 12.78 -0.45
N ILE A 152 -6.43 11.60 -0.72
CA ILE A 152 -6.65 10.88 -1.98
C ILE A 152 -7.01 9.43 -1.69
N THR A 153 -8.08 8.93 -2.30
CA THR A 153 -8.39 7.49 -2.30
C THR A 153 -8.29 6.94 -3.70
N TYR A 154 -7.82 5.70 -3.81
CA TYR A 154 -7.53 5.05 -5.08
C TYR A 154 -8.30 3.74 -5.17
N ARG A 155 -8.89 3.45 -6.33
CA ARG A 155 -9.60 2.20 -6.55
C ARG A 155 -9.47 1.73 -7.99
N TRP A 156 -9.27 0.43 -8.15
CA TRP A 156 -9.50 -0.22 -9.44
C TRP A 156 -10.99 -0.19 -9.77
N LEU A 157 -11.32 -0.07 -11.05
CA LEU A 157 -12.69 -0.18 -11.53
C LEU A 157 -12.98 -1.61 -11.99
N VAL A 158 -14.07 -2.16 -11.49
CA VAL A 158 -14.57 -3.50 -11.83
C VAL A 158 -15.97 -3.39 -12.42
N ARG A 159 -16.40 -4.45 -13.13
CA ARG A 159 -17.76 -4.52 -13.68
C ARG A 159 -18.77 -4.49 -12.54
N ASP A 160 -19.83 -3.71 -12.72
CA ASP A 160 -21.00 -3.81 -11.86
C ASP A 160 -21.81 -5.06 -12.23
N PRO A 161 -21.89 -6.07 -11.33
CA PRO A 161 -22.66 -7.28 -11.63
C PRO A 161 -24.17 -7.03 -11.69
N ALA A 162 -24.68 -5.96 -11.08
CA ALA A 162 -26.09 -5.61 -11.10
C ALA A 162 -26.47 -4.79 -12.33
N ASN A 163 -25.52 -4.03 -12.89
CA ASN A 163 -25.76 -3.12 -14.03
C ASN A 163 -24.74 -3.37 -15.16
N PRO A 164 -25.01 -4.33 -16.07
CA PRO A 164 -24.14 -4.61 -17.21
C PRO A 164 -23.81 -3.35 -18.01
N GLY A 165 -22.54 -3.18 -18.35
CA GLY A 165 -22.03 -1.98 -19.02
C GLY A 165 -21.66 -0.81 -18.10
N THR A 166 -21.79 -0.99 -16.79
CA THR A 166 -21.34 -0.02 -15.78
C THR A 166 -20.09 -0.51 -15.07
N LEU A 167 -19.24 0.43 -14.67
CA LEU A 167 -18.08 0.19 -13.80
C LEU A 167 -18.29 0.81 -12.44
N VAL A 168 -17.97 0.05 -11.40
CA VAL A 168 -17.96 0.48 -10.00
C VAL A 168 -16.56 0.36 -9.43
N GLY A 169 -16.27 1.16 -8.41
CA GLY A 169 -15.03 1.02 -7.63
C GLY A 169 -14.95 -0.34 -6.96
N ASN A 170 -13.79 -0.97 -7.00
CA ASN A 170 -13.50 -2.13 -6.17
C ASN A 170 -13.65 -1.72 -4.69
N SER A 171 -14.21 -2.61 -3.87
CA SER A 171 -14.37 -2.38 -2.43
C SER A 171 -13.04 -2.30 -1.67
N THR A 172 -11.95 -2.79 -2.28
CA THR A 172 -10.60 -2.69 -1.75
C THR A 172 -9.89 -1.48 -2.35
N TYR A 173 -9.54 -0.53 -1.49
CA TYR A 173 -8.71 0.61 -1.88
C TYR A 173 -7.29 0.17 -2.21
N VAL A 174 -6.65 0.91 -3.13
CA VAL A 174 -5.21 0.80 -3.34
C VAL A 174 -4.52 1.81 -2.43
N ASN A 175 -3.55 1.35 -1.63
CA ASN A 175 -2.88 2.19 -0.65
C ASN A 175 -1.74 2.96 -1.32
N ILE A 176 -1.88 4.29 -1.40
CA ILE A 176 -0.75 5.21 -1.59
C ILE A 176 -0.69 6.11 -0.36
N PRO A 177 0.45 6.20 0.34
CA PRO A 177 0.70 7.30 1.27
C PRO A 177 0.81 8.59 0.45
N ALA A 178 -0.27 9.36 0.35
CA ALA A 178 -0.22 10.69 -0.26
C ALA A 178 0.30 11.69 0.79
N PRO A 179 1.41 12.42 0.54
CA PRO A 179 1.82 13.50 1.43
C PRO A 179 0.80 14.65 1.34
N VAL A 180 0.16 14.97 2.45
CA VAL A 180 -0.68 16.16 2.62
C VAL A 180 0.24 17.33 2.95
N TRP A 181 0.20 18.37 2.13
CA TRP A 181 1.01 19.57 2.33
C TRP A 181 0.23 20.60 3.14
N THR A 182 0.64 20.84 4.38
CA THR A 182 0.09 21.90 5.23
C THR A 182 1.09 23.06 5.27
N VAL A 183 0.68 24.20 4.71
CA VAL A 183 1.44 25.45 4.84
C VAL A 183 1.01 26.10 6.14
N VAL A 184 1.90 26.13 7.13
CA VAL A 184 1.64 26.84 8.39
C VAL A 184 2.14 28.27 8.22
N PRO A 185 1.25 29.29 8.24
CA PRO A 185 1.67 30.68 8.21
C PRO A 185 2.56 30.95 9.43
N PRO A 186 3.72 31.59 9.26
CA PRO A 186 4.59 31.88 10.39
C PRO A 186 3.89 32.88 11.31
N ALA A 187 3.94 32.65 12.62
CA ALA A 187 3.40 33.58 13.63
C ALA A 187 4.01 34.98 13.54
N ASN A 188 5.15 35.12 12.84
CA ASN A 188 5.78 36.37 12.46
C ASN A 188 5.76 36.51 10.92
N PRO A 189 5.06 37.51 10.33
CA PRO A 189 4.99 37.75 8.89
C PRO A 189 6.34 38.00 8.19
N ALA A 190 7.41 38.27 8.95
CA ALA A 190 8.76 38.52 8.42
C ALA A 190 9.57 37.23 8.18
N LEU A 191 9.05 36.05 8.53
CA LEU A 191 9.71 34.77 8.31
C LEU A 191 9.12 34.04 7.08
N PRO A 192 9.91 33.23 6.36
CA PRO A 192 9.36 32.39 5.29
C PRO A 192 8.40 31.35 5.88
N PRO A 193 7.31 31.00 5.16
CA PRO A 193 6.36 29.99 5.61
C PRO A 193 7.01 28.61 5.75
N VAL A 194 6.56 27.84 6.74
CA VAL A 194 7.02 26.47 6.97
C VAL A 194 6.08 25.52 6.21
N VAL A 195 6.67 24.69 5.35
CA VAL A 195 5.97 23.66 4.59
C VAL A 195 6.09 22.34 5.35
N VAL A 196 4.96 21.82 5.84
CA VAL A 196 4.90 20.51 6.51
C VAL A 196 4.29 19.50 5.55
N ALA A 197 4.99 18.40 5.29
CA ALA A 197 4.45 17.24 4.58
C ALA A 197 4.02 16.20 5.63
N GLU A 198 2.72 15.99 5.78
CA GLU A 198 2.17 14.95 6.65
C GLU A 198 1.64 13.81 5.80
N VAL A 199 2.15 12.60 6.03
CA VAL A 199 1.56 11.40 5.43
C VAL A 199 0.39 11.00 6.30
N GLN A 200 -0.85 11.27 5.86
CA GLN A 200 -2.03 10.76 6.57
C GLN A 200 -2.10 9.24 6.40
N ALA A 201 -2.12 8.53 7.52
CA ALA A 201 -2.43 7.11 7.54
C ALA A 201 -3.87 6.92 7.04
N PRO A 202 -4.13 5.98 6.09
CA PRO A 202 -5.48 5.68 5.63
C PRO A 202 -6.40 5.29 6.80
N PRO A 203 -7.73 5.43 6.66
CA PRO A 203 -8.67 4.80 7.59
C PRO A 203 -8.34 3.31 7.66
N ALA A 204 -8.06 2.82 8.88
CA ALA A 204 -7.72 1.42 9.05
C ALA A 204 -8.87 0.56 8.50
N PRO A 205 -8.57 -0.47 7.69
CA PRO A 205 -9.50 -1.58 7.53
C PRO A 205 -9.95 -2.05 8.92
N PRO A 206 -11.16 -2.63 9.08
CA PRO A 206 -11.54 -3.25 10.34
C PRO A 206 -10.38 -4.10 10.86
N ALA A 207 -9.90 -3.80 12.06
CA ALA A 207 -8.61 -4.30 12.53
C ALA A 207 -8.63 -5.83 12.58
N LEU A 208 -7.89 -6.46 11.65
CA LEU A 208 -7.53 -7.87 11.71
C LEU A 208 -6.19 -8.06 12.45
N TYR A 209 -5.50 -6.96 12.77
CA TYR A 209 -4.20 -6.92 13.42
C TYR A 209 -4.34 -6.49 14.89
N GLY A 210 -3.43 -6.94 15.74
CA GLY A 210 -3.39 -6.54 17.15
C GLY A 210 -3.00 -5.07 17.34
N GLU A 211 -3.10 -4.58 18.58
CA GLU A 211 -2.66 -3.23 18.96
C GLU A 211 -1.22 -2.95 18.50
N ALA A 212 -1.02 -1.82 17.82
CA ALA A 212 0.29 -1.42 17.33
C ALA A 212 1.08 -0.72 18.44
N GLN A 213 2.35 -1.09 18.59
CA GLN A 213 3.25 -0.53 19.59
C GLN A 213 4.44 0.13 18.89
N TRP A 214 4.72 1.37 19.26
CA TRP A 214 5.95 2.04 18.83
C TRP A 214 7.10 1.57 19.71
N VAL A 215 8.06 0.87 19.10
CA VAL A 215 9.30 0.46 19.77
C VAL A 215 10.40 1.47 19.47
N LYS A 216 11.09 1.88 20.51
CA LYS A 216 12.26 2.75 20.42
C LYS A 216 13.46 1.91 20.05
N VAL A 217 14.04 2.17 18.89
CA VAL A 217 15.20 1.45 18.36
C VAL A 217 16.46 2.27 18.65
N TYR A 218 17.50 1.56 19.08
CA TYR A 218 18.79 2.08 19.42
C TYR A 218 19.78 1.61 18.34
N LYS A 219 20.35 2.53 17.55
CA LYS A 219 21.38 2.23 16.53
C LYS A 219 22.70 2.90 16.87
N THR A 220 23.80 2.15 16.78
CA THR A 220 25.15 2.70 16.86
C THR A 220 25.96 2.23 15.66
N GLU A 221 26.64 3.15 14.98
CA GLU A 221 27.54 2.82 13.88
C GLU A 221 29.00 2.79 14.38
N GLN A 222 29.73 1.74 14.05
CA GLN A 222 31.17 1.62 14.29
C GLN A 222 31.93 1.73 12.95
N GLN A 223 33.00 2.51 12.93
CA GLN A 223 33.86 2.64 11.74
C GLN A 223 34.74 1.41 11.48
N ALA A 224 34.98 0.59 12.51
CA ALA A 224 35.74 -0.64 12.38
C ALA A 224 34.89 -1.77 11.78
N LYS A 225 35.52 -2.66 10.98
CA LYS A 225 34.86 -3.90 10.54
C LYS A 225 34.67 -4.82 11.74
N VAL A 226 33.47 -5.36 11.87
CA VAL A 226 33.07 -6.25 12.97
C VAL A 226 32.70 -7.62 12.38
N ASP A 227 33.23 -8.70 12.96
CA ASP A 227 32.88 -10.06 12.58
C ASP A 227 31.61 -10.53 13.31
N LEU A 228 30.85 -11.45 12.70
CA LEU A 228 29.57 -11.94 13.25
C LEU A 228 29.70 -12.49 14.68
N ILE A 229 30.81 -13.14 15.01
CA ILE A 229 31.08 -13.69 16.36
C ILE A 229 31.25 -12.58 17.41
N GLN A 230 31.58 -11.36 16.98
CA GLN A 230 31.79 -10.21 17.86
C GLN A 230 30.48 -9.47 18.19
N LEU A 231 29.36 -9.84 17.56
CA LEU A 231 28.02 -9.28 17.82
C LEU A 231 27.23 -10.09 18.85
N MET A 232 27.86 -11.04 19.54
CA MET A 232 27.24 -11.78 20.63
C MET A 232 27.08 -10.88 21.88
N GLY A 233 25.99 -11.11 22.62
CA GLY A 233 25.50 -10.18 23.66
C GLY A 233 26.40 -10.00 24.88
N ASP A 234 27.50 -10.76 24.98
CA ASP A 234 28.53 -10.66 26.03
C ASP A 234 29.73 -9.80 25.61
N ASN A 235 29.77 -9.31 24.36
CA ASN A 235 30.85 -8.46 23.86
C ASN A 235 30.53 -6.96 23.98
N HIS A 236 30.56 -6.47 25.22
CA HIS A 236 30.27 -5.07 25.57
C HIS A 236 31.26 -4.03 25.00
N ALA A 237 32.38 -4.49 24.42
CA ALA A 237 33.34 -3.62 23.73
C ALA A 237 32.91 -3.29 22.29
N VAL A 238 32.11 -4.16 21.68
CA VAL A 238 31.61 -4.02 20.30
C VAL A 238 30.15 -3.64 20.26
N VAL A 239 29.34 -4.13 21.21
CA VAL A 239 27.92 -3.82 21.38
C VAL A 239 27.78 -2.78 22.50
N PRO A 240 27.63 -1.49 22.19
CA PRO A 240 27.63 -0.44 23.20
C PRO A 240 26.30 -0.42 23.98
N GLU A 241 26.38 -0.25 25.30
CA GLU A 241 25.20 -0.17 26.19
C GLU A 241 24.93 1.25 26.69
N ALA A 242 25.84 2.19 26.41
CA ALA A 242 25.75 3.56 26.91
C ALA A 242 24.79 4.41 26.07
N ALA A 243 23.78 5.00 26.72
CA ALA A 243 22.71 5.78 26.08
C ALA A 243 23.18 7.01 25.26
N ALA A 244 24.41 7.48 25.46
CA ALA A 244 24.99 8.62 24.75
C ALA A 244 25.57 8.29 23.36
N GLN A 245 25.67 7.01 23.00
CA GLN A 245 26.29 6.54 21.74
C GLN A 245 25.27 6.04 20.72
N VAL A 246 23.99 6.35 20.93
CA VAL A 246 22.89 5.73 20.20
C VAL A 246 22.05 6.77 19.45
N GLU A 247 21.93 6.61 18.14
CA GLU A 247 20.85 7.20 17.36
C GLU A 247 19.51 6.58 17.77
N VAL A 248 18.56 7.44 18.13
CA VAL A 248 17.22 7.02 18.53
C VAL A 248 16.30 7.05 17.32
N GLY A 249 15.83 5.88 16.90
CA GLY A 249 14.78 5.72 15.89
C GLY A 249 13.50 5.16 16.50
N TRP A 250 12.39 5.26 15.78
CA TRP A 250 11.12 4.64 16.16
C TRP A 250 10.74 3.62 15.09
N SER A 251 10.28 2.44 15.50
CA SER A 251 9.76 1.42 14.60
C SER A 251 8.40 0.93 15.09
N LEU A 252 7.50 0.65 14.17
CA LEU A 252 6.17 0.15 14.49
C LEU A 252 6.22 -1.37 14.60
N LEU A 253 5.82 -1.92 15.74
CA LEU A 253 5.66 -3.35 15.96
C LEU A 253 4.17 -3.66 16.07
N GLN A 254 3.69 -4.59 15.26
CA GLN A 254 2.29 -4.99 15.27
C GLN A 254 2.15 -6.50 15.08
N ARG A 255 1.19 -7.10 15.78
CA ARG A 255 0.93 -8.54 15.72
C ARG A 255 0.01 -8.88 14.55
N ASP A 256 0.43 -9.86 13.76
CA ASP A 256 -0.39 -10.41 12.68
C ASP A 256 -1.68 -11.10 13.19
N PRO A 257 -2.75 -11.14 12.37
CA PRO A 257 -3.97 -11.87 12.68
C PRO A 257 -3.71 -13.35 12.98
N PRO A 258 -4.50 -13.99 13.86
CA PRO A 258 -4.52 -15.44 13.98
C PRO A 258 -4.95 -16.08 12.65
N ALA A 259 -4.35 -17.21 12.29
CA ALA A 259 -4.56 -17.94 11.02
C ALA A 259 -6.03 -18.35 10.71
N ALA A 260 -6.97 -18.14 11.64
CA ALA A 260 -8.39 -18.45 11.50
C ALA A 260 -9.27 -17.25 11.12
N ALA A 261 -8.75 -16.02 11.04
CA ALA A 261 -9.55 -14.83 10.68
C ALA A 261 -9.84 -14.71 9.16
N HIS A 262 -9.50 -15.74 8.37
CA HIS A 262 -9.78 -15.81 6.93
C HIS A 262 -11.11 -16.48 6.57
N ALA A 263 -11.98 -16.77 7.53
CA ALA A 263 -13.30 -17.30 7.25
C ALA A 263 -14.40 -16.50 7.95
N SER A 264 -15.08 -15.65 7.17
CA SER A 264 -16.46 -15.17 7.36
C SER A 264 -16.80 -14.39 8.64
N ALA A 265 -17.46 -13.26 8.44
CA ALA A 265 -17.97 -12.37 9.48
C ALA A 265 -18.97 -13.02 10.46
N THR A 266 -19.14 -12.31 11.59
CA THR A 266 -20.21 -12.30 12.62
C THR A 266 -20.26 -13.36 13.72
N PRO A 267 -20.74 -13.01 14.94
CA PRO A 267 -20.90 -11.69 15.60
C PRO A 267 -19.81 -11.38 16.65
#